data_AF-A0A4R1R6U9-F1
#
_entry.id   AF-A0A4R1R6U9-F1
#
_cell.length_a   1.000
_cell.length_b   1.000
_cell.length_c   1.000
_cell.angle_alpha   90.00
_cell.angle_beta   90.00
_cell.angle_gamma   90.00
#
_symmetry.space_group_name_H-M   'P 1'
#
loop_
_entity.id
_entity.type
_entity.pdbx_description
1 polymer ?
#
loop_
_entity_poly.entity_id
_entity_poly.type
_entity_poly.pdbx_seq_one_letter_code
_entity_poly.pdbx_strand_id
1 'polypeptide(L)'
;MSKSKNDTDCMGGTKRFYVRPARDQKGQQDAIYQLIDPKTGAPYTNATIVAALKERAAEQPALAEMIAADIAAIERKAKENPDAKYEMRCRGKTAQEATRRAKKELLPRIERMAALLFAHYWKANIEYGNVTIEQYVHYAGDALFLGETADARNHMMSALRTFVLPVIGEMRLRDMDSTTQTQLICKVNHLLSRKKASASYRGYAKRAYKGLFAAIESSGYGDCATGIQLADMIAKIKGKNSALVNSVRSAHLDDDQRAALFAVENVERREYLMFVLAMIYCGMETCEISAQRFGDIVQLILEGGESCYVITITSVMRRLHKRYSQIGPTNNDFPLRRLRKVVLYPWAATILLEYIDYLRNQGYSNHQIAQMRLSDPAPDGAIVGPADLDEMIGDFLAKAGISESPIPRTRKNGAVYLQAEVAGVKLLYRDAQYLAQTCGADLPMLHAMFGLARSETDEEAYLDILSDEYAVARYLRLRRCPSFEDAVGKANRYIFAVKNDTGGPQTVKIISDYAVKAEWREIK
;
A
#
# COMPACT_ATOMS: atom_id res chain seq x y z
N MET A 1 -15.95 -28.75 -43.73
CA MET A 1 -14.74 -29.54 -43.40
C MET A 1 -14.68 -29.75 -41.90
N SER A 2 -14.51 -30.98 -41.42
CA SER A 2 -14.49 -31.31 -40.00
C SER A 2 -13.20 -30.80 -39.34
N LYS A 3 -13.29 -30.00 -38.26
CA LYS A 3 -12.14 -29.61 -37.43
C LYS A 3 -11.45 -30.86 -36.87
N SER A 4 -10.12 -30.90 -36.90
CA SER A 4 -9.39 -32.01 -36.29
C SER A 4 -9.56 -31.95 -34.77
N LYS A 5 -9.66 -33.12 -34.10
CA LYS A 5 -9.68 -33.20 -32.63
C LYS A 5 -8.39 -32.68 -31.97
N ASN A 6 -7.34 -32.49 -32.77
CA ASN A 6 -6.03 -32.02 -32.34
C ASN A 6 -5.83 -30.51 -32.52
N ASP A 7 -6.84 -29.80 -33.02
CA ASP A 7 -6.80 -28.36 -33.25
C ASP A 7 -7.27 -27.60 -31.99
N THR A 8 -6.49 -26.62 -31.57
CA THR A 8 -6.74 -25.78 -30.39
C THR A 8 -6.44 -24.31 -30.69
N ASP A 9 -7.09 -23.40 -29.96
CA ASP A 9 -6.88 -21.96 -30.16
C ASP A 9 -5.44 -21.55 -29.78
N CYS A 10 -4.89 -20.58 -30.53
CA CYS A 10 -3.55 -20.04 -30.29
C CYS A 10 -3.43 -18.61 -30.82
N MET A 11 -3.31 -17.64 -29.91
CA MET A 11 -3.06 -16.22 -30.21
C MET A 11 -3.95 -15.65 -31.33
N GLY A 12 -5.26 -15.93 -31.29
CA GLY A 12 -6.22 -15.46 -32.30
C GLY A 12 -6.40 -16.34 -33.53
N GLY A 13 -5.56 -17.36 -33.70
CA GLY A 13 -5.70 -18.39 -34.72
C GLY A 13 -5.76 -19.81 -34.14
N THR A 14 -5.35 -20.80 -34.93
CA THR A 14 -5.44 -22.22 -34.55
C THR A 14 -4.10 -22.92 -34.69
N LYS A 15 -3.71 -23.68 -33.67
CA LYS A 15 -2.58 -24.60 -33.70
C LYS A 15 -3.07 -26.05 -33.63
N ARG A 16 -2.33 -26.94 -34.30
CA ARG A 16 -2.51 -28.39 -34.20
C ARG A 16 -1.37 -29.00 -33.40
N PHE A 17 -1.69 -29.87 -32.46
CA PHE A 17 -0.70 -30.61 -31.67
C PHE A 17 -0.96 -32.11 -31.71
N TYR A 18 0.07 -32.91 -32.01
CA TYR A 18 0.00 -34.36 -31.91
C TYR A 18 1.37 -34.97 -31.65
N VAL A 19 1.37 -36.22 -31.15
CA VAL A 19 2.56 -37.02 -30.93
C VAL A 19 2.49 -38.25 -31.85
N ARG A 20 3.61 -38.59 -32.50
CA ARG A 20 3.73 -39.78 -33.33
C ARG A 20 5.08 -40.48 -33.13
N PRO A 21 5.20 -41.79 -33.43
CA PRO A 21 6.49 -42.46 -33.45
C PRO A 21 7.46 -41.78 -34.43
N ALA A 22 8.73 -41.63 -34.02
CA ALA A 22 9.77 -41.07 -34.86
C ALA A 22 10.04 -42.02 -36.05
N ARG A 23 10.12 -41.46 -37.28
CA ARG A 23 10.28 -42.26 -38.51
C ARG A 23 11.71 -42.81 -38.68
N ASP A 24 12.67 -42.16 -38.07
CA ASP A 24 14.12 -42.33 -38.25
C ASP A 24 14.81 -43.04 -37.07
N GLN A 25 14.13 -43.23 -35.94
CA GLN A 25 14.68 -43.91 -34.75
C GLN A 25 13.63 -44.75 -34.01
N LYS A 26 13.83 -46.07 -34.01
CA LYS A 26 12.94 -47.03 -33.34
C LYS A 26 12.89 -46.77 -31.83
N GLY A 27 11.69 -46.65 -31.28
CA GLY A 27 11.45 -46.48 -29.84
C GLY A 27 11.37 -45.03 -29.34
N GLN A 28 11.50 -44.02 -30.21
CA GLN A 28 11.34 -42.60 -29.84
C GLN A 28 10.03 -42.00 -30.37
N GLN A 29 9.61 -40.89 -29.77
CA GLN A 29 8.37 -40.18 -30.09
C GLN A 29 8.67 -38.73 -30.49
N ASP A 30 8.06 -38.26 -31.58
CA ASP A 30 8.09 -36.87 -32.03
C ASP A 30 6.79 -36.17 -31.63
N ALA A 31 6.92 -35.06 -30.89
CA ALA A 31 5.82 -34.15 -30.61
C ALA A 31 5.88 -32.97 -31.59
N ILE A 32 4.75 -32.67 -32.23
CA ILE A 32 4.70 -31.76 -33.39
C ILE A 32 3.64 -30.69 -33.16
N TYR A 33 4.02 -29.43 -33.42
CA TYR A 33 3.12 -28.31 -33.56
C TYR A 33 3.05 -27.82 -35.01
N GLN A 34 1.85 -27.49 -35.46
CA GLN A 34 1.58 -26.84 -36.74
C GLN A 34 0.67 -25.63 -36.51
N LEU A 35 0.82 -24.60 -37.33
CA LEU A 35 -0.14 -23.49 -37.42
C LEU A 35 -1.08 -23.76 -38.59
N ILE A 36 -2.38 -23.52 -38.38
CA ILE A 36 -3.42 -23.74 -39.37
C ILE A 36 -3.74 -22.43 -40.06
N ASP A 37 -3.80 -22.46 -41.39
CA ASP A 37 -4.22 -21.34 -42.22
C ASP A 37 -5.75 -21.18 -42.12
N PRO A 38 -6.25 -20.03 -41.64
CA PRO A 38 -7.68 -19.77 -41.52
C PRO A 38 -8.41 -19.78 -42.88
N LYS A 39 -7.71 -19.48 -43.99
CA LYS A 39 -8.31 -19.41 -45.33
C LYS A 39 -8.55 -20.81 -45.90
N THR A 40 -7.60 -21.72 -45.72
CA THR A 40 -7.64 -23.06 -46.30
C THR A 40 -8.09 -24.15 -45.32
N GLY A 41 -8.04 -23.89 -44.01
CA GLY A 41 -8.31 -24.88 -42.97
C GLY A 41 -7.24 -25.98 -42.86
N ALA A 42 -6.13 -25.85 -43.58
CA ALA A 42 -5.01 -26.79 -43.62
C ALA A 42 -3.79 -26.21 -42.88
N PRO A 43 -2.83 -27.04 -42.42
CA PRO A 43 -1.55 -26.55 -41.94
C PRO A 43 -0.85 -25.72 -43.01
N TYR A 44 -0.26 -24.58 -42.63
CA TYR A 44 0.58 -23.82 -43.53
C TYR A 44 1.72 -24.70 -44.09
N THR A 45 2.13 -24.43 -45.32
CA THR A 45 3.40 -24.92 -45.90
C THR A 45 4.55 -23.98 -45.55
N ASN A 46 5.80 -24.42 -45.73
CA ASN A 46 6.97 -23.56 -45.48
C ASN A 46 6.94 -22.29 -46.35
N ALA A 47 6.53 -22.39 -47.62
CA ALA A 47 6.43 -21.22 -48.50
C ALA A 47 5.31 -20.26 -48.07
N THR A 48 4.12 -20.80 -47.77
CA THR A 48 2.94 -19.98 -47.45
C THR A 48 3.06 -19.30 -46.09
N ILE A 49 3.64 -19.96 -45.07
CA ILE A 49 3.86 -19.33 -43.76
C ILE A 49 4.88 -18.19 -43.84
N VAL A 50 5.94 -18.34 -44.63
CA VAL A 50 6.96 -17.28 -44.81
C VAL A 50 6.36 -16.07 -45.50
N ALA A 51 5.60 -16.29 -46.57
CA ALA A 51 4.91 -15.20 -47.27
C ALA A 51 3.98 -14.44 -46.30
N ALA A 52 3.15 -15.17 -45.54
CA ALA A 52 2.23 -14.57 -44.59
C ALA A 52 2.96 -13.84 -43.45
N LEU A 53 4.04 -14.40 -42.90
CA LEU A 53 4.83 -13.75 -41.85
C LEU A 53 5.52 -12.46 -42.35
N LYS A 54 5.99 -12.42 -43.59
CA LYS A 54 6.57 -11.21 -44.20
C LYS A 54 5.55 -10.11 -44.39
N GLU A 55 4.37 -10.48 -44.90
CA GLU A 55 3.25 -9.55 -45.04
C GLU A 55 2.90 -8.94 -43.68
N ARG A 56 2.74 -9.76 -42.64
CA ARG A 56 2.42 -9.29 -41.28
C ARG A 56 3.57 -8.55 -40.60
N ALA A 57 4.82 -8.89 -40.93
CA ALA A 57 5.99 -8.18 -40.41
C ALA A 57 6.05 -6.72 -40.87
N ALA A 58 5.57 -6.43 -42.10
CA ALA A 58 5.46 -5.06 -42.58
C ALA A 58 4.38 -4.26 -41.83
N GLU A 59 3.28 -4.92 -41.43
CA GLU A 59 2.19 -4.30 -40.66
C GLU A 59 2.54 -4.09 -39.18
N GLN A 60 3.39 -4.94 -38.59
CA GLN A 60 3.74 -4.90 -37.17
C GLN A 60 5.25 -5.07 -36.93
N PRO A 61 6.06 -4.02 -37.16
CA PRO A 61 7.52 -4.09 -37.11
C PRO A 61 8.08 -4.53 -35.75
N ALA A 62 7.49 -4.04 -34.65
CA ALA A 62 7.95 -4.33 -33.29
C ALA A 62 7.83 -5.83 -32.93
N LEU A 63 6.73 -6.48 -33.34
CA LEU A 63 6.54 -7.92 -33.13
C LEU A 63 7.40 -8.75 -34.10
N ALA A 64 7.64 -8.23 -35.31
CA ALA A 64 8.50 -8.88 -36.30
C ALA A 64 9.96 -8.99 -35.84
N GLU A 65 10.50 -7.94 -35.21
CA GLU A 65 11.88 -7.92 -34.71
C GLU A 65 12.11 -9.04 -33.68
N MET A 66 11.14 -9.28 -32.79
CA MET A 66 11.21 -10.32 -31.77
C MET A 66 11.28 -11.75 -32.32
N ILE A 67 10.88 -11.97 -33.58
CA ILE A 67 10.85 -13.31 -34.21
C ILE A 67 11.66 -13.38 -35.50
N ALA A 68 12.50 -12.38 -35.81
CA ALA A 68 13.26 -12.30 -37.06
C ALA A 68 14.14 -13.55 -37.30
N ALA A 69 14.77 -14.08 -36.25
CA ALA A 69 15.56 -15.31 -36.33
C ALA A 69 14.72 -16.55 -36.69
N ASP A 70 13.48 -16.62 -36.18
CA ASP A 70 12.55 -17.70 -36.53
C ASP A 70 12.10 -17.56 -37.99
N ILE A 71 11.78 -16.34 -38.46
CA ILE A 71 11.41 -16.09 -39.87
C ILE A 71 12.54 -16.54 -40.81
N ALA A 72 13.78 -16.11 -40.56
CA ALA A 72 14.95 -16.47 -41.38
C ALA A 72 15.21 -17.99 -41.40
N ALA A 73 14.96 -18.69 -40.29
CA ALA A 73 15.10 -20.14 -40.24
C ALA A 73 14.06 -20.86 -41.11
N ILE A 74 12.83 -20.33 -41.20
CA ILE A 74 11.77 -20.90 -42.02
C ILE A 74 11.98 -20.57 -43.49
N GLU A 75 12.47 -19.37 -43.82
CA GLU A 75 12.86 -19.00 -45.18
C GLU A 75 13.86 -19.99 -45.79
N ARG A 76 14.85 -20.42 -45.01
CA ARG A 76 15.82 -21.44 -45.45
C ARG A 76 15.13 -22.75 -45.80
N LYS A 77 14.22 -23.22 -44.93
CA LYS A 77 13.43 -24.43 -45.16
C LYS A 77 12.47 -24.29 -46.35
N ALA A 78 11.93 -23.10 -46.58
CA ALA A 78 11.05 -22.82 -47.71
C ALA A 78 11.78 -22.89 -49.05
N LYS A 79 13.07 -22.52 -49.09
CA LYS A 79 13.93 -22.68 -50.28
C LYS A 79 14.21 -24.16 -50.60
N GLU A 80 14.39 -24.98 -49.56
CA GLU A 80 14.70 -26.41 -49.73
C GLU A 80 13.46 -27.26 -50.03
N ASN A 81 12.33 -26.99 -49.35
CA ASN A 81 11.09 -27.77 -49.44
C ASN A 81 9.86 -26.86 -49.27
N PRO A 82 9.44 -26.12 -50.33
CA PRO A 82 8.41 -25.10 -50.25
C PRO A 82 7.02 -25.64 -49.90
N ASP A 83 6.62 -26.77 -50.49
CA ASP A 83 5.28 -27.36 -50.35
C ASP A 83 5.12 -28.27 -49.13
N ALA A 84 6.22 -28.53 -48.42
CA ALA A 84 6.16 -29.31 -47.19
C ALA A 84 5.40 -28.55 -46.10
N LYS A 85 4.58 -29.28 -45.33
CA LYS A 85 3.87 -28.73 -44.17
C LYS A 85 4.85 -28.15 -43.17
N TYR A 86 4.58 -26.94 -42.71
CA TYR A 86 5.33 -26.31 -41.66
C TYR A 86 5.11 -27.06 -40.35
N GLU A 87 6.19 -27.63 -39.81
CA GLU A 87 6.18 -28.42 -38.58
C GLU A 87 7.33 -27.97 -37.66
N MET A 88 6.99 -27.59 -36.43
CA MET A 88 7.94 -27.56 -35.33
C MET A 88 7.89 -28.89 -34.60
N ARG A 89 9.03 -29.57 -34.47
CA ARG A 89 9.12 -30.90 -33.86
C ARG A 89 10.18 -30.95 -32.77
N CYS A 90 9.92 -31.71 -31.72
CA CYS A 90 10.90 -32.07 -30.71
C CYS A 90 10.73 -33.54 -30.33
N ARG A 91 11.83 -34.16 -29.92
CA ARG A 91 11.89 -35.61 -29.69
C ARG A 91 11.99 -35.94 -28.20
N GLY A 92 11.35 -37.03 -27.80
CA GLY A 92 11.47 -37.63 -26.47
C GLY A 92 11.55 -39.15 -26.55
N LYS A 93 12.09 -39.79 -25.51
CA LYS A 93 12.14 -41.25 -25.41
C LYS A 93 10.74 -41.84 -25.24
N THR A 94 9.82 -41.08 -24.63
CA THR A 94 8.41 -41.43 -24.48
C THR A 94 7.50 -40.32 -24.99
N ALA A 95 6.22 -40.64 -25.21
CA ALA A 95 5.23 -39.65 -25.65
C ALA A 95 5.01 -38.52 -24.60
N GLN A 96 5.08 -38.87 -23.31
CA GLN A 96 4.99 -37.89 -22.22
C GLN A 96 6.21 -36.98 -22.20
N GLU A 97 7.42 -37.53 -22.35
CA GLU A 97 8.64 -36.73 -22.40
C GLU A 97 8.64 -35.79 -23.60
N ALA A 98 8.27 -36.29 -24.79
CA ALA A 98 8.16 -35.49 -26.00
C ALA A 98 7.15 -34.36 -25.83
N THR A 99 5.98 -34.63 -25.22
CA THR A 99 4.96 -33.61 -24.92
C THR A 99 5.47 -32.56 -23.94
N ARG A 100 6.15 -32.97 -22.86
CA ARG A 100 6.72 -32.07 -21.87
C ARG A 100 7.75 -31.13 -22.49
N ARG A 101 8.65 -31.68 -23.33
CA ARG A 101 9.62 -30.90 -24.08
C ARG A 101 8.95 -29.95 -25.07
N ALA A 102 7.93 -30.40 -25.80
CA ALA A 102 7.19 -29.56 -26.74
C ALA A 102 6.56 -28.36 -26.05
N LYS A 103 5.93 -28.56 -24.89
CA LYS A 103 5.35 -27.47 -24.08
C LYS A 103 6.40 -26.49 -23.58
N LYS A 104 7.62 -26.94 -23.28
CA LYS A 104 8.70 -26.06 -22.77
C LYS A 104 9.45 -25.33 -23.89
N GLU A 105 9.79 -26.03 -24.97
CA GLU A 105 10.74 -25.56 -26.00
C GLU A 105 10.04 -25.02 -27.24
N LEU A 106 8.95 -25.66 -27.69
CA LEU A 106 8.30 -25.33 -28.97
C LEU A 106 7.11 -24.39 -28.80
N LEU A 107 6.29 -24.61 -27.77
CA LEU A 107 5.05 -23.86 -27.57
C LEU A 107 5.28 -22.34 -27.48
N PRO A 108 6.26 -21.81 -26.72
CA PRO A 108 6.52 -20.37 -26.70
C PRO A 108 6.92 -19.80 -28.07
N ARG A 109 7.61 -20.59 -28.91
CA ARG A 109 8.02 -20.17 -30.26
C ARG A 109 6.82 -20.14 -31.21
N ILE A 110 6.01 -21.19 -31.19
CA ILE A 110 4.74 -21.29 -31.95
C ILE A 110 3.83 -20.12 -31.59
N GLU A 111 3.70 -19.79 -30.30
CA GLU A 111 2.83 -18.72 -29.82
C GLU A 111 3.30 -17.33 -30.27
N ARG A 112 4.60 -17.03 -30.20
CA ARG A 112 5.12 -15.76 -30.72
C ARG A 112 4.91 -15.61 -32.23
N MET A 113 5.12 -16.69 -32.99
CA MET A 113 4.83 -16.67 -34.43
C MET A 113 3.34 -16.47 -34.70
N ALA A 114 2.47 -17.16 -33.96
CA ALA A 114 1.03 -17.03 -34.08
C ALA A 114 0.56 -15.60 -33.73
N ALA A 115 1.16 -14.97 -32.71
CA ALA A 115 0.83 -13.61 -32.31
C ALA A 115 1.08 -12.58 -33.42
N LEU A 116 2.16 -12.72 -34.21
CA LEU A 116 2.39 -11.90 -35.40
C LEU A 116 1.47 -12.31 -36.56
N LEU A 117 1.40 -13.61 -36.85
CA LEU A 117 0.69 -14.14 -38.01
C LEU A 117 -0.82 -13.86 -37.99
N PHE A 118 -1.41 -13.85 -36.80
CA PHE A 118 -2.86 -13.69 -36.59
C PHE A 118 -3.22 -12.37 -35.92
N ALA A 119 -2.31 -11.39 -35.89
CA ALA A 119 -2.52 -10.15 -35.15
C ALA A 119 -3.77 -9.36 -35.62
N HIS A 120 -4.08 -9.38 -36.92
CA HIS A 120 -5.29 -8.76 -37.47
C HIS A 120 -6.55 -9.50 -37.05
N TYR A 121 -6.54 -10.85 -37.03
CA TYR A 121 -7.64 -11.64 -36.50
C TYR A 121 -7.82 -11.40 -35.01
N TRP A 122 -6.73 -11.25 -34.26
CA TRP A 122 -6.76 -10.95 -32.84
C TRP A 122 -7.45 -9.63 -32.55
N LYS A 123 -7.07 -8.55 -33.26
CA LYS A 123 -7.71 -7.24 -33.12
C LYS A 123 -9.20 -7.31 -33.41
N ALA A 124 -9.59 -7.91 -34.54
CA ALA A 124 -11.00 -8.11 -34.88
C ALA A 124 -11.73 -8.95 -33.81
N ASN A 125 -11.12 -10.02 -33.31
CA ASN A 125 -11.73 -10.87 -32.29
C ASN A 125 -11.93 -10.14 -30.95
N ILE A 126 -11.05 -9.20 -30.60
CA ILE A 126 -11.25 -8.31 -29.44
C ILE A 126 -12.41 -7.36 -29.70
N GLU A 127 -12.43 -6.66 -30.83
CA GLU A 127 -13.49 -5.71 -31.21
C GLU A 127 -14.88 -6.38 -31.20
N TYR A 128 -14.99 -7.61 -31.73
CA TYR A 128 -16.24 -8.38 -31.70
C TYR A 128 -16.51 -9.13 -30.38
N GLY A 129 -15.63 -8.98 -29.39
CA GLY A 129 -15.76 -9.60 -28.06
C GLY A 129 -15.73 -11.13 -28.06
N ASN A 130 -15.09 -11.76 -29.07
CA ASN A 130 -15.01 -13.22 -29.23
C ASN A 130 -13.89 -13.86 -28.40
N VAL A 131 -12.96 -13.05 -27.89
CA VAL A 131 -11.84 -13.48 -27.05
C VAL A 131 -12.31 -13.77 -25.63
N THR A 132 -11.80 -14.83 -25.00
CA THR A 132 -12.01 -15.04 -23.56
C THR A 132 -11.05 -14.22 -22.71
N ILE A 133 -11.43 -13.89 -21.48
CA ILE A 133 -10.56 -13.13 -20.56
C ILE A 133 -9.19 -13.82 -20.40
N GLU A 134 -9.18 -15.16 -20.27
CA GLU A 134 -7.94 -15.92 -20.12
C GLU A 134 -7.07 -15.86 -21.38
N GLN A 135 -7.67 -15.96 -22.57
CA GLN A 135 -6.95 -15.79 -23.83
C GLN A 135 -6.34 -14.40 -23.92
N TYR A 136 -7.07 -13.36 -23.52
CA TYR A 136 -6.57 -11.99 -23.51
C TYR A 136 -5.36 -11.84 -22.58
N VAL A 137 -5.47 -12.33 -21.34
CA VAL A 137 -4.36 -12.26 -20.37
C VAL A 137 -3.14 -13.04 -20.84
N HIS A 138 -3.34 -14.19 -21.49
CA HIS A 138 -2.24 -14.97 -22.08
C HIS A 138 -1.56 -14.24 -23.23
N TYR A 139 -2.32 -13.58 -24.11
CA TYR A 139 -1.79 -12.79 -25.22
C TYR A 139 -1.04 -11.54 -24.73
N ALA A 140 -1.63 -10.79 -23.78
CA ALA A 140 -1.03 -9.58 -23.22
C ALA A 140 0.25 -9.90 -22.42
N GLY A 141 0.29 -11.06 -21.75
CA GLY A 141 1.49 -11.56 -21.06
C GLY A 141 2.07 -10.53 -20.09
N ASP A 142 3.37 -10.27 -20.22
CA ASP A 142 4.12 -9.33 -19.37
C ASP A 142 3.83 -7.85 -19.69
N ALA A 143 3.16 -7.57 -20.82
CA ALA A 143 2.73 -6.22 -21.17
C ALA A 143 1.50 -5.78 -20.35
N LEU A 144 0.80 -6.72 -19.69
CA LEU A 144 -0.31 -6.38 -18.82
C LEU A 144 0.21 -5.63 -17.57
N PHE A 145 -0.40 -4.47 -17.30
CA PHE A 145 -0.01 -3.56 -16.20
C PHE A 145 1.39 -2.92 -16.35
N LEU A 146 1.85 -2.65 -17.58
CA LEU A 146 3.14 -1.99 -17.84
C LEU A 146 3.34 -0.65 -17.11
N GLY A 147 2.26 0.10 -16.84
CA GLY A 147 2.31 1.37 -16.09
C GLY A 147 2.50 1.23 -14.57
N GLU A 148 2.58 0.01 -14.05
CA GLU A 148 2.74 -0.27 -12.62
C GLU A 148 4.19 -0.62 -12.26
N THR A 149 4.57 -0.44 -11.00
CA THR A 149 5.89 -0.87 -10.51
C THR A 149 6.05 -2.39 -10.61
N ALA A 150 7.28 -2.89 -10.77
CA ALA A 150 7.54 -4.32 -10.94
C ALA A 150 6.94 -5.19 -9.80
N ASP A 151 7.00 -4.69 -8.56
CA ASP A 151 6.44 -5.36 -7.40
C ASP A 151 4.90 -5.36 -7.39
N ALA A 152 4.29 -4.19 -7.66
CA ALA A 152 2.85 -4.08 -7.79
C ALA A 152 2.31 -4.97 -8.92
N ARG A 153 3.00 -5.02 -10.06
CA ARG A 153 2.67 -5.91 -11.19
C ARG A 153 2.72 -7.37 -10.79
N ASN A 154 3.74 -7.81 -10.06
CA ASN A 154 3.83 -9.20 -9.57
C ASN A 154 2.65 -9.54 -8.64
N HIS A 155 2.32 -8.64 -7.71
CA HIS A 155 1.19 -8.81 -6.81
C HIS A 155 -0.16 -8.80 -7.54
N MET A 156 -0.33 -7.91 -8.51
CA MET A 156 -1.54 -7.82 -9.33
C MET A 156 -1.71 -9.06 -10.21
N MET A 157 -0.67 -9.52 -10.89
CA MET A 157 -0.71 -10.75 -11.68
C MET A 157 -1.00 -11.98 -10.81
N SER A 158 -0.40 -12.05 -9.63
CA SER A 158 -0.68 -13.13 -8.67
C SER A 158 -2.14 -13.09 -8.19
N ALA A 159 -2.66 -11.91 -7.86
CA ALA A 159 -4.06 -11.73 -7.48
C ALA A 159 -5.04 -12.05 -8.62
N LEU A 160 -4.72 -11.62 -9.84
CA LEU A 160 -5.49 -11.89 -11.04
C LEU A 160 -5.64 -13.40 -11.26
N ARG A 161 -4.52 -14.14 -11.27
CA ARG A 161 -4.50 -15.60 -11.46
C ARG A 161 -5.17 -16.36 -10.33
N THR A 162 -5.11 -15.85 -9.10
CA THR A 162 -5.59 -16.58 -7.91
C THR A 162 -7.08 -16.36 -7.64
N PHE A 163 -7.62 -15.19 -8.00
CA PHE A 163 -8.95 -14.73 -7.57
C PHE A 163 -9.88 -14.30 -8.69
N VAL A 164 -9.36 -13.72 -9.78
CA VAL A 164 -10.17 -13.16 -10.85
C VAL A 164 -10.35 -14.18 -11.98
N LEU A 165 -9.25 -14.65 -12.57
CA LEU A 165 -9.30 -15.62 -13.68
C LEU A 165 -10.08 -16.91 -13.37
N PRO A 166 -10.01 -17.50 -12.16
CA PRO A 166 -10.81 -18.70 -11.86
C PRO A 166 -12.32 -18.47 -11.92
N VAL A 167 -12.78 -17.22 -11.94
CA VAL A 167 -14.20 -16.86 -11.98
C VAL A 167 -14.63 -16.40 -13.37
N ILE A 168 -13.79 -15.64 -14.08
CA ILE A 168 -14.16 -14.98 -15.33
C ILE A 168 -13.36 -15.46 -16.56
N GLY A 169 -12.31 -16.26 -16.36
CA GLY A 169 -11.31 -16.58 -17.38
C GLY A 169 -11.88 -17.20 -18.66
N GLU A 170 -12.81 -18.13 -18.51
CA GLU A 170 -13.43 -18.85 -19.63
C GLU A 170 -14.52 -18.06 -20.35
N MET A 171 -14.95 -16.91 -19.81
CA MET A 171 -16.00 -16.10 -20.42
C MET A 171 -15.46 -15.25 -21.56
N ARG A 172 -16.23 -15.18 -22.65
CA ARG A 172 -15.96 -14.25 -23.75
C ARG A 172 -16.36 -12.84 -23.35
N LEU A 173 -15.66 -11.85 -23.89
CA LEU A 173 -15.94 -10.44 -23.60
C LEU A 173 -17.39 -10.06 -23.89
N ARG A 174 -17.94 -10.51 -25.02
CA ARG A 174 -19.35 -10.25 -25.42
C ARG A 174 -20.40 -10.90 -24.51
N ASP A 175 -20.01 -11.94 -23.77
CA ASP A 175 -20.91 -12.67 -22.86
C ASP A 175 -20.92 -12.02 -21.45
N MET A 176 -20.18 -10.93 -21.26
CA MET A 176 -20.09 -10.20 -19.99
C MET A 176 -21.00 -8.98 -19.96
N ASP A 177 -22.32 -9.19 -19.98
CA ASP A 177 -23.27 -8.08 -19.76
C ASP A 177 -23.22 -7.54 -18.30
N SER A 178 -23.84 -6.38 -18.06
CA SER A 178 -23.80 -5.71 -16.74
C SER A 178 -24.31 -6.58 -15.59
N THR A 179 -25.34 -7.40 -15.85
CA THR A 179 -25.96 -8.30 -14.87
C THR A 179 -24.99 -9.42 -14.50
N THR A 180 -24.38 -10.01 -15.51
CA THR A 180 -23.41 -11.10 -15.40
C THR A 180 -22.14 -10.62 -14.72
N GLN A 181 -21.62 -9.45 -15.09
CA GLN A 181 -20.46 -8.82 -14.43
C GLN A 181 -20.70 -8.64 -12.92
N THR A 182 -21.89 -8.17 -12.52
CA THR A 182 -22.24 -8.03 -11.10
C THR A 182 -22.22 -9.37 -10.36
N GLN A 183 -22.78 -10.43 -10.94
CA GLN A 183 -22.77 -11.77 -10.35
C GLN A 183 -21.36 -12.35 -10.24
N LEU A 184 -20.52 -12.14 -11.26
CA LEU A 184 -19.13 -12.59 -11.27
C LEU A 184 -18.32 -11.90 -10.19
N ILE A 185 -18.53 -10.61 -9.96
CA ILE A 185 -17.87 -9.88 -8.86
C ILE A 185 -18.26 -10.43 -7.49
N CYS A 186 -19.53 -10.80 -7.31
CA CYS A 186 -19.96 -11.51 -6.09
C CYS A 186 -19.20 -12.84 -5.91
N LYS A 187 -19.00 -13.60 -7.00
CA LYS A 187 -18.20 -14.85 -6.98
C LYS A 187 -16.71 -14.58 -6.66
N VAL A 188 -16.11 -13.53 -7.23
CA VAL A 188 -14.73 -13.11 -6.92
C VAL A 188 -14.61 -12.74 -5.43
N ASN A 189 -15.53 -11.93 -4.90
CA ASN A 189 -15.56 -11.56 -3.48
C ASN A 189 -15.79 -12.76 -2.56
N HIS A 190 -16.61 -13.72 -2.98
CA HIS A 190 -16.80 -14.97 -2.26
C HIS A 190 -15.50 -15.78 -2.22
N LEU A 191 -14.78 -15.89 -3.34
CA LEU A 191 -13.49 -16.58 -3.41
C LEU A 191 -12.41 -15.90 -2.54
N LEU A 192 -12.32 -14.57 -2.59
CA LEU A 192 -11.44 -13.77 -1.73
C LEU A 192 -11.73 -14.00 -0.24
N SER A 193 -13.01 -14.13 0.12
CA SER A 193 -13.43 -14.38 1.50
C SER A 193 -13.15 -15.83 1.93
N ARG A 194 -13.44 -16.80 1.07
CA ARG A 194 -13.17 -18.23 1.32
C ARG A 194 -11.69 -18.50 1.56
N LYS A 195 -10.80 -17.88 0.77
CA LYS A 195 -9.34 -17.99 0.95
C LYS A 195 -8.76 -17.05 2.02
N LYS A 196 -9.60 -16.33 2.78
CA LYS A 196 -9.19 -15.39 3.84
C LYS A 196 -8.14 -14.36 3.36
N ALA A 197 -8.30 -13.83 2.15
CA ALA A 197 -7.37 -12.87 1.56
C ALA A 197 -7.24 -11.58 2.42
N SER A 198 -6.02 -11.12 2.63
CA SER A 198 -5.71 -9.90 3.40
C SER A 198 -6.24 -8.64 2.71
N ALA A 199 -6.31 -7.52 3.44
CA ALA A 199 -6.77 -6.24 2.90
C ALA A 199 -5.92 -5.80 1.70
N SER A 200 -4.60 -5.91 1.78
CA SER A 200 -3.68 -5.58 0.68
C SER A 200 -3.94 -6.46 -0.55
N TYR A 201 -4.15 -7.77 -0.36
CA TYR A 201 -4.40 -8.69 -1.48
C TYR A 201 -5.75 -8.45 -2.15
N ARG A 202 -6.77 -8.05 -1.37
CA ARG A 202 -8.07 -7.60 -1.91
C ARG A 202 -7.89 -6.30 -2.72
N GLY A 203 -7.05 -5.37 -2.24
CA GLY A 203 -6.67 -4.16 -2.97
C GLY A 203 -5.98 -4.48 -4.30
N TYR A 204 -5.02 -5.40 -4.31
CA TYR A 204 -4.38 -5.86 -5.54
C TYR A 204 -5.34 -6.58 -6.48
N ALA A 205 -6.27 -7.40 -5.97
CA ALA A 205 -7.30 -8.03 -6.78
C ALA A 205 -8.23 -7.00 -7.44
N LYS A 206 -8.63 -5.95 -6.71
CA LYS A 206 -9.40 -4.81 -7.23
C LYS A 206 -8.62 -4.10 -8.34
N ARG A 207 -7.37 -3.73 -8.09
CA ARG A 207 -6.50 -3.04 -9.06
C ARG A 207 -6.27 -3.89 -10.31
N ALA A 208 -6.00 -5.19 -10.13
CA ALA A 208 -5.80 -6.12 -11.24
C ALA A 208 -7.05 -6.28 -12.10
N TYR A 209 -8.23 -6.37 -11.48
CA TYR A 209 -9.50 -6.40 -12.20
C TYR A 209 -9.71 -5.11 -13.00
N LYS A 210 -9.56 -3.94 -12.36
CA LYS A 210 -9.73 -2.65 -13.02
C LYS A 210 -8.74 -2.47 -14.19
N GLY A 211 -7.46 -2.76 -13.96
CA GLY A 211 -6.43 -2.63 -14.99
C GLY A 211 -6.61 -3.60 -16.15
N LEU A 212 -7.16 -4.80 -15.91
CA LEU A 212 -7.46 -5.76 -16.95
C LEU A 212 -8.53 -5.20 -17.92
N PHE A 213 -9.64 -4.70 -17.38
CA PHE A 213 -10.71 -4.14 -18.22
C PHE A 213 -10.30 -2.84 -18.91
N ALA A 214 -9.49 -2.00 -18.26
CA ALA A 214 -8.90 -0.83 -18.91
C ALA A 214 -7.96 -1.22 -20.07
N ALA A 215 -7.18 -2.28 -19.92
CA ALA A 215 -6.31 -2.78 -20.99
C ALA A 215 -7.15 -3.33 -22.18
N ILE A 216 -8.21 -4.09 -21.89
CA ILE A 216 -9.14 -4.61 -22.91
C ILE A 216 -9.82 -3.46 -23.67
N GLU A 217 -10.28 -2.43 -22.95
CA GLU A 217 -10.86 -1.22 -23.54
C GLU A 217 -9.87 -0.51 -24.45
N SER A 218 -8.63 -0.30 -23.98
CA SER A 218 -7.57 0.30 -24.80
C SER A 218 -7.19 -0.53 -26.03
N SER A 219 -7.50 -1.82 -26.03
CA SER A 219 -7.29 -2.73 -27.15
C SER A 219 -8.45 -2.76 -28.16
N GLY A 220 -9.52 -1.99 -27.92
CA GLY A 220 -10.60 -1.76 -28.90
C GLY A 220 -11.97 -2.32 -28.53
N TYR A 221 -12.16 -2.93 -27.35
CA TYR A 221 -13.47 -3.43 -26.93
C TYR A 221 -14.22 -2.43 -26.03
N GLY A 222 -15.26 -1.79 -26.57
CA GLY A 222 -15.93 -0.64 -25.95
C GLY A 222 -16.81 -0.90 -24.73
N ASP A 223 -17.24 -2.15 -24.48
CA ASP A 223 -18.21 -2.47 -23.42
C ASP A 223 -17.56 -2.81 -22.06
N CYS A 224 -16.47 -2.12 -21.72
CA CYS A 224 -15.72 -2.34 -20.48
C CYS A 224 -16.07 -1.38 -19.34
N ALA A 225 -16.71 -0.24 -19.63
CA ALA A 225 -16.95 0.83 -18.65
C ALA A 225 -17.67 0.34 -17.38
N THR A 226 -18.69 -0.52 -17.55
CA THR A 226 -19.41 -1.13 -16.44
C THR A 226 -18.50 -1.99 -15.57
N GLY A 227 -17.62 -2.79 -16.17
CA GLY A 227 -16.67 -3.64 -15.44
C GLY A 227 -15.68 -2.80 -14.63
N ILE A 228 -15.17 -1.73 -15.23
CA ILE A 228 -14.25 -0.78 -14.57
C ILE A 228 -14.92 -0.12 -13.36
N GLN A 229 -16.18 0.31 -13.49
CA GLN A 229 -16.94 0.90 -12.38
C GLN A 229 -17.25 -0.12 -11.28
N LEU A 230 -17.65 -1.34 -11.66
CA LEU A 230 -17.97 -2.39 -10.70
C LEU A 230 -16.73 -2.93 -9.97
N ALA A 231 -15.51 -2.65 -10.45
CA ALA A 231 -14.28 -3.00 -9.74
C ALA A 231 -14.25 -2.47 -8.29
N ASP A 232 -14.92 -1.34 -8.00
CA ASP A 232 -15.04 -0.80 -6.64
C ASP A 232 -15.85 -1.70 -5.68
N MET A 233 -16.64 -2.63 -6.22
CA MET A 233 -17.32 -3.66 -5.44
C MET A 233 -16.38 -4.81 -5.06
N ILE A 234 -15.31 -5.05 -5.82
CA ILE A 234 -14.21 -5.92 -5.40
C ILE A 234 -13.45 -5.17 -4.32
N ALA A 235 -13.30 -5.78 -3.15
CA ALA A 235 -12.81 -5.10 -1.97
C ALA A 235 -13.75 -4.02 -1.39
N LYS A 236 -15.07 -4.11 -1.61
CA LYS A 236 -16.01 -3.81 -0.52
C LYS A 236 -15.70 -4.78 0.62
N ILE A 237 -14.63 -4.49 1.35
CA ILE A 237 -14.61 -4.64 2.79
C ILE A 237 -15.98 -4.09 3.16
N LYS A 238 -16.85 -4.86 3.83
CA LYS A 238 -17.84 -4.24 4.70
C LYS A 238 -16.98 -3.35 5.58
N GLY A 239 -16.76 -2.10 5.16
CA GLY A 239 -15.93 -1.17 5.87
C GLY A 239 -16.46 -1.30 7.28
N LYS A 240 -15.59 -1.58 8.23
CA LYS A 240 -15.89 -1.12 9.59
C LYS A 240 -16.34 0.29 9.34
N ASN A 241 -17.62 0.57 9.53
CA ASN A 241 -18.25 1.79 9.05
C ASN A 241 -17.53 2.89 9.82
N SER A 242 -16.45 3.41 9.23
CA SER A 242 -15.38 4.04 10.01
C SER A 242 -15.90 5.35 10.53
N ALA A 243 -16.84 5.97 9.80
CA ALA A 243 -17.69 7.03 10.27
C ALA A 243 -18.45 6.67 11.57
N LEU A 244 -19.21 5.57 11.58
CA LEU A 244 -19.94 5.11 12.77
C LEU A 244 -19.04 4.66 13.94
N VAL A 245 -17.88 4.08 13.63
CA VAL A 245 -16.90 3.71 14.64
C VAL A 245 -16.21 4.96 15.19
N ASN A 246 -15.85 5.90 14.33
CA ASN A 246 -15.22 7.17 14.71
C ASN A 246 -16.21 8.12 15.39
N SER A 247 -17.51 8.00 15.14
CA SER A 247 -18.54 8.80 15.82
C SER A 247 -18.81 8.34 17.25
N VAL A 248 -18.41 7.11 17.61
CA VAL A 248 -18.57 6.55 18.97
C VAL A 248 -17.23 6.42 19.70
N ARG A 249 -16.10 6.42 18.99
CA ARG A 249 -14.77 6.47 19.61
C ARG A 249 -14.52 7.85 20.20
N SER A 250 -13.89 7.89 21.38
CA SER A 250 -13.33 9.13 21.91
C SER A 250 -12.40 9.77 20.88
N ALA A 251 -12.69 11.05 20.57
CA ALA A 251 -11.92 11.82 19.61
C ALA A 251 -10.55 12.20 20.16
N HIS A 252 -10.49 12.56 21.45
CA HIS A 252 -9.31 12.92 22.22
C HIS A 252 -9.59 12.68 23.71
N LEU A 253 -8.62 12.92 24.59
CA LEU A 253 -8.84 12.88 26.05
C LEU A 253 -9.55 14.16 26.49
N ASP A 254 -10.42 14.08 27.49
CA ASP A 254 -10.95 15.29 28.15
C ASP A 254 -9.92 15.87 29.16
N ASP A 255 -10.25 17.02 29.74
CA ASP A 255 -9.33 17.74 30.63
C ASP A 255 -9.03 16.96 31.91
N ASP A 256 -10.03 16.23 32.45
CA ASP A 256 -9.89 15.42 33.66
C ASP A 256 -9.03 14.17 33.40
N GLN A 257 -9.24 13.51 32.26
CA GLN A 257 -8.43 12.39 31.80
C GLN A 257 -6.98 12.81 31.56
N ARG A 258 -6.75 13.98 30.93
CA ARG A 258 -5.40 14.52 30.78
C ARG A 258 -4.77 14.80 32.15
N ALA A 259 -5.47 15.47 33.05
CA ALA A 259 -4.96 15.73 34.40
C ALA A 259 -4.60 14.41 35.12
N ALA A 260 -5.48 13.41 35.08
CA ALA A 260 -5.25 12.10 35.68
C ALA A 260 -4.03 11.39 35.08
N LEU A 261 -3.83 11.46 33.76
CA LEU A 261 -2.69 10.84 33.06
C LEU A 261 -1.35 11.42 33.51
N PHE A 262 -1.24 12.74 33.62
CA PHE A 262 0.00 13.40 34.03
C PHE A 262 0.23 13.33 35.56
N ALA A 263 -0.84 13.12 36.35
CA ALA A 263 -0.77 12.96 37.80
C ALA A 263 -0.48 11.52 38.28
N VAL A 264 -0.24 10.57 37.37
CA VAL A 264 0.10 9.19 37.75
C VAL A 264 1.48 9.15 38.43
N GLU A 265 1.53 8.90 39.74
CA GLU A 265 2.79 8.86 40.52
C GLU A 265 3.30 7.44 40.82
N ASN A 266 2.41 6.50 41.15
CA ASN A 266 2.79 5.17 41.64
C ASN A 266 3.03 4.14 40.52
N VAL A 267 3.98 4.43 39.62
CA VAL A 267 4.32 3.56 38.49
C VAL A 267 5.82 3.33 38.39
N GLU A 268 6.22 2.06 38.25
CA GLU A 268 7.60 1.70 37.97
C GLU A 268 8.07 2.40 36.68
N ARG A 269 9.24 3.06 36.74
CA ARG A 269 9.83 3.80 35.60
C ARG A 269 8.96 4.96 35.11
N ARG A 270 8.29 5.65 36.02
CA ARG A 270 7.45 6.83 35.71
C ARG A 270 8.16 7.83 34.81
N GLU A 271 9.40 8.21 35.13
CA GLU A 271 10.18 9.21 34.40
C GLU A 271 10.36 8.81 32.93
N TYR A 272 10.67 7.52 32.70
CA TYR A 272 10.78 6.96 31.36
C TYR A 272 9.43 6.95 30.62
N LEU A 273 8.35 6.52 31.29
CA LEU A 273 7.01 6.51 30.67
C LEU A 273 6.52 7.91 30.32
N MET A 274 6.79 8.91 31.17
CA MET A 274 6.50 10.31 30.89
C MET A 274 7.31 10.82 29.70
N PHE A 275 8.58 10.43 29.58
CA PHE A 275 9.39 10.74 28.41
C PHE A 275 8.80 10.12 27.12
N VAL A 276 8.45 8.83 27.13
CA VAL A 276 7.81 8.17 25.97
C VAL A 276 6.48 8.85 25.62
N LEU A 277 5.67 9.20 26.62
CA LEU A 277 4.44 9.95 26.44
C LEU A 277 4.70 11.29 25.75
N ALA A 278 5.70 12.05 26.21
CA ALA A 278 6.09 13.32 25.61
C ALA A 278 6.47 13.16 24.13
N MET A 279 7.22 12.11 23.77
CA MET A 279 7.57 11.81 22.37
C MET A 279 6.34 11.50 21.51
N ILE A 280 5.36 10.77 22.05
CA ILE A 280 4.09 10.49 21.37
C ILE A 280 3.33 11.79 21.10
N TYR A 281 3.27 12.71 22.08
CA TYR A 281 2.61 14.02 21.90
C TYR A 281 3.34 14.93 20.91
N CYS A 282 4.65 14.78 20.75
CA CYS A 282 5.43 15.44 19.70
C CYS A 282 5.17 14.85 18.30
N GLY A 283 4.42 13.76 18.21
CA GLY A 283 4.01 13.12 16.97
C GLY A 283 4.85 11.93 16.55
N MET A 284 5.74 11.42 17.43
CA MET A 284 6.46 10.18 17.16
C MET A 284 5.58 8.96 17.39
N GLU A 285 5.59 8.01 16.46
CA GLU A 285 5.01 6.69 16.69
C GLU A 285 5.98 5.77 17.45
N THR A 286 5.46 4.73 18.11
CA THR A 286 6.31 3.76 18.85
C THR A 286 7.36 3.08 17.97
N CYS A 287 7.08 2.88 16.67
CA CYS A 287 8.07 2.40 15.72
C CYS A 287 9.20 3.39 15.40
N GLU A 288 8.94 4.69 15.55
CA GLU A 288 9.95 5.74 15.38
C GLU A 288 10.77 5.87 16.66
N ILE A 289 10.10 5.91 17.83
CA ILE A 289 10.75 5.94 19.15
C ILE A 289 11.72 4.76 19.30
N SER A 290 11.29 3.54 18.94
CA SER A 290 12.16 2.35 18.99
C SER A 290 13.32 2.35 17.99
N ALA A 291 13.35 3.27 17.01
CA ALA A 291 14.42 3.33 16.02
C ALA A 291 15.43 4.46 16.29
N GLN A 292 15.00 5.53 16.96
CA GLN A 292 15.85 6.68 17.27
C GLN A 292 16.65 6.47 18.56
N ARG A 293 17.73 7.23 18.69
CA ARG A 293 18.60 7.32 19.87
C ARG A 293 18.58 8.72 20.46
N PHE A 294 19.02 8.86 21.72
CA PHE A 294 19.16 10.17 22.33
C PHE A 294 20.15 11.07 21.59
N GLY A 295 21.20 10.48 21.01
CA GLY A 295 22.16 11.20 20.17
C GLY A 295 21.58 11.74 18.86
N ASP A 296 20.39 11.29 18.46
CA ASP A 296 19.68 11.82 17.27
C ASP A 296 18.89 13.11 17.58
N ILE A 297 18.82 13.51 18.86
CA ILE A 297 18.19 14.75 19.31
C ILE A 297 19.16 15.91 19.11
N VAL A 298 18.75 16.88 18.31
CA VAL A 298 19.53 18.08 18.00
C VAL A 298 18.92 19.29 18.71
N GLN A 299 19.76 20.11 19.32
CA GLN A 299 19.37 21.39 19.93
C GLN A 299 19.64 22.53 18.93
N LEU A 300 18.59 23.25 18.55
CA LEU A 300 18.67 24.50 17.80
C LEU A 300 18.58 25.65 18.80
N ILE A 301 19.59 26.52 18.83
CA ILE A 301 19.62 27.70 19.70
C ILE A 301 19.01 28.88 18.94
N LEU A 302 17.91 29.43 19.46
CA LEU A 302 17.23 30.58 18.88
C LEU A 302 17.88 31.90 19.33
N GLU A 303 17.64 32.95 18.55
CA GLU A 303 17.97 34.32 18.99
C GLU A 303 17.25 34.62 20.31
N GLY A 304 18.00 34.98 21.36
CA GLY A 304 17.49 35.13 22.72
C GLY A 304 17.81 33.97 23.67
N GLY A 305 18.47 32.90 23.20
CA GLY A 305 18.96 31.80 24.03
C GLY A 305 17.93 30.69 24.30
N GLU A 306 16.72 30.79 23.75
CA GLU A 306 15.73 29.70 23.80
C GLU A 306 16.21 28.48 23.01
N SER A 307 15.87 27.29 23.49
CA SER A 307 16.28 26.01 22.88
C SER A 307 15.10 25.30 22.24
N CYS A 308 15.23 24.98 20.96
CA CYS A 308 14.31 24.16 20.19
C CYS A 308 14.94 22.79 19.94
N TYR A 309 14.37 21.73 20.51
CA TYR A 309 14.86 20.36 20.30
C TYR A 309 14.13 19.69 19.15
N VAL A 310 14.90 19.05 18.27
CA VAL A 310 14.38 18.41 17.05
C VAL A 310 14.97 17.02 16.86
N ILE A 311 14.24 16.14 16.17
CA ILE A 311 14.68 14.79 15.81
C ILE A 311 14.36 14.55 14.34
N THR A 312 15.34 14.15 13.54
CA THR A 312 15.09 13.81 12.13
C THR A 312 14.81 12.33 11.99
N ILE A 313 13.57 11.99 11.64
CA ILE A 313 13.13 10.61 11.47
C ILE A 313 13.69 10.05 10.17
N THR A 314 14.80 9.34 10.27
CA THR A 314 15.44 8.66 9.14
C THR A 314 15.23 7.15 9.20
N SER A 315 14.54 6.63 10.21
CA SER A 315 14.37 5.19 10.35
C SER A 315 13.18 4.82 11.21
N VAL A 316 12.67 3.61 10.98
CA VAL A 316 11.60 3.01 11.78
C VAL A 316 11.92 1.56 12.12
N MET A 317 11.42 1.11 13.27
CA MET A 317 11.55 -0.25 13.72
C MET A 317 10.39 -1.09 13.18
N ARG A 318 10.71 -2.16 12.45
CA ARG A 318 9.73 -3.11 11.93
C ARG A 318 9.96 -4.47 12.55
N ARG A 319 8.87 -5.15 12.91
CA ARG A 319 8.91 -6.56 13.31
C ARG A 319 8.89 -7.45 12.06
N LEU A 320 9.97 -8.19 11.83
CA LEU A 320 10.06 -9.27 10.85
C LEU A 320 10.06 -10.59 11.60
N HIS A 321 8.94 -11.32 11.54
CA HIS A 321 8.72 -12.56 12.31
C HIS A 321 8.89 -12.35 13.82
N LYS A 322 9.92 -12.96 14.42
CA LYS A 322 10.26 -12.87 15.85
C LYS A 322 11.35 -11.83 16.17
N ARG A 323 11.85 -11.09 15.19
CA ARG A 323 12.95 -10.11 15.38
C ARG A 323 12.53 -8.72 14.96
N TYR A 324 13.06 -7.72 15.64
CA TYR A 324 12.94 -6.33 15.25
C TYR A 324 14.13 -5.94 14.35
N SER A 325 13.83 -5.19 13.29
CA SER A 325 14.80 -4.70 12.31
C SER A 325 14.50 -3.24 11.99
N GLN A 326 15.54 -2.42 11.95
CA GLN A 326 15.45 -1.03 11.55
C GLN A 326 15.46 -0.92 10.02
N ILE A 327 14.58 -0.09 9.47
CA ILE A 327 14.56 0.27 8.04
C ILE A 327 14.66 1.79 7.91
N GLY A 328 15.37 2.26 6.88
CA GLY A 328 15.56 3.69 6.58
C GLY A 328 15.12 4.05 5.15
N PRO A 329 15.35 5.29 4.68
CA PRO A 329 14.68 5.84 3.50
C PRO A 329 15.18 5.22 2.19
N THR A 330 16.36 4.59 2.22
CA THR A 330 16.92 3.81 1.11
C THR A 330 16.24 2.46 0.92
N ASN A 331 15.38 2.05 1.85
CA ASN A 331 14.59 0.83 1.76
C ASN A 331 13.20 1.14 1.18
N ASN A 332 12.79 0.41 0.14
CA ASN A 332 11.48 0.61 -0.52
C ASN A 332 10.27 0.42 0.41
N ASP A 333 10.43 -0.30 1.54
CA ASP A 333 9.38 -0.49 2.53
C ASP A 333 9.28 0.69 3.54
N PHE A 334 10.20 1.65 3.49
CA PHE A 334 10.14 2.83 4.35
C PHE A 334 9.05 3.80 3.87
N PRO A 335 8.07 4.16 4.70
CA PRO A 335 7.04 5.11 4.28
C PRO A 335 7.63 6.52 4.16
N LEU A 336 7.79 7.04 2.94
CA LEU A 336 8.40 8.37 2.70
C LEU A 336 7.79 9.50 3.53
N ARG A 337 6.47 9.48 3.76
CA ARG A 337 5.77 10.43 4.64
C ARG A 337 6.31 10.52 6.08
N ARG A 338 7.08 9.52 6.52
CA ARG A 338 7.72 9.50 7.84
C ARG A 338 9.05 10.24 7.87
N LEU A 339 9.71 10.43 6.72
CA LEU A 339 10.93 11.21 6.61
C LEU A 339 10.59 12.68 6.93
N ARG A 340 10.84 13.09 8.17
CA ARG A 340 10.47 14.41 8.67
C ARG A 340 11.31 14.81 9.87
N LYS A 341 11.39 16.11 10.12
CA LYS A 341 11.91 16.64 11.38
C LYS A 341 10.77 16.78 12.38
N VAL A 342 10.82 16.02 13.46
CA VAL A 342 9.93 16.14 14.63
C VAL A 342 10.44 17.26 15.50
N VAL A 343 9.54 18.09 16.00
CA VAL A 343 9.84 19.25 16.86
C VAL A 343 9.24 18.98 18.22
N LEU A 344 10.05 19.08 19.27
CA LEU A 344 9.57 18.88 20.63
C LEU A 344 8.83 20.13 21.11
N TYR A 345 7.72 19.90 21.82
CA TYR A 345 7.08 20.96 22.60
C TYR A 345 8.03 21.44 23.71
N PRO A 346 7.94 22.70 24.18
CA PRO A 346 8.76 23.15 25.31
C PRO A 346 8.59 22.31 26.59
N TRP A 347 7.36 21.91 26.91
CA TRP A 347 7.10 21.02 28.05
C TRP A 347 7.65 19.61 27.82
N ALA A 348 7.62 19.11 26.58
CA ALA A 348 8.19 17.81 26.24
C ALA A 348 9.73 17.83 26.30
N ALA A 349 10.34 18.96 25.93
CA ALA A 349 11.76 19.19 26.10
C ALA A 349 12.16 19.24 27.58
N THR A 350 11.31 19.81 28.45
CA THR A 350 11.52 19.80 29.90
C THR A 350 11.55 18.36 30.43
N ILE A 351 10.54 17.55 30.11
CA ILE A 351 10.49 16.13 30.49
C ILE A 351 11.69 15.34 29.94
N LEU A 352 12.13 15.62 28.70
CA LEU A 352 13.33 15.01 28.13
C LEU A 352 14.56 15.34 28.97
N LEU A 353 14.77 16.61 29.33
CA LEU A 353 15.93 17.04 30.11
C LEU A 353 15.92 16.46 31.51
N GLU A 354 14.76 16.44 32.18
CA GLU A 354 14.57 15.77 33.47
C GLU A 354 14.89 14.28 33.40
N TYR A 355 14.47 13.59 32.33
CA TYR A 355 14.79 12.19 32.15
C TYR A 355 16.28 11.95 31.87
N ILE A 356 16.94 12.83 31.11
CA ILE A 356 18.40 12.77 30.92
C ILE A 356 19.11 12.96 32.27
N ASP A 357 18.68 13.91 33.09
CA ASP A 357 19.25 14.14 34.41
C ASP A 357 18.99 12.96 35.36
N TYR A 358 17.82 12.35 35.29
CA TYR A 358 17.54 11.08 35.96
C TYR A 358 18.53 9.99 35.55
N LEU A 359 18.78 9.80 34.25
CA LEU A 359 19.74 8.82 33.75
C LEU A 359 21.18 9.11 34.22
N ARG A 360 21.58 10.39 34.26
CA ARG A 360 22.87 10.80 34.82
C ARG A 360 22.98 10.46 36.31
N ASN A 361 21.92 10.69 37.07
CA ASN A 361 21.85 10.34 38.49
C ASN A 361 21.87 8.83 38.75
N GLN A 362 21.44 8.01 37.79
CA GLN A 362 21.63 6.55 37.80
C GLN A 362 23.07 6.12 37.47
N GLY A 363 23.97 7.05 37.18
CA GLY A 363 25.39 6.81 36.93
C GLY A 363 25.76 6.62 35.45
N TYR A 364 24.85 6.88 34.52
CA TYR A 364 25.14 6.76 33.09
C TYR A 364 25.88 7.98 32.55
N SER A 365 26.93 7.74 31.76
CA SER A 365 27.67 8.80 31.07
C SER A 365 26.87 9.38 29.90
N ASN A 366 27.13 10.64 29.53
CA ASN A 366 26.51 11.26 28.35
C ASN A 366 26.74 10.46 27.06
N HIS A 367 27.89 9.78 26.93
CA HIS A 367 28.17 8.93 25.78
C HIS A 367 27.27 7.68 25.75
N GLN A 368 27.08 7.03 26.90
CA GLN A 368 26.14 5.90 27.01
C GLN A 368 24.71 6.35 26.70
N ILE A 369 24.27 7.45 27.30
CA ILE A 369 22.94 8.02 27.06
C ILE A 369 22.75 8.30 25.57
N ALA A 370 23.69 8.96 24.90
CA ALA A 370 23.61 9.26 23.47
C ALA A 370 23.45 8.01 22.58
N GLN A 371 24.00 6.86 22.99
CA GLN A 371 23.90 5.60 22.26
C GLN A 371 22.61 4.81 22.56
N MET A 372 21.94 5.10 23.67
CA MET A 372 20.67 4.47 24.03
C MET A 372 19.60 4.80 23.00
N ARG A 373 18.76 3.80 22.67
CA ARG A 373 17.51 4.08 21.94
C ARG A 373 16.54 4.81 22.84
N LEU A 374 15.66 5.61 22.26
CA LEU A 374 14.60 6.29 23.02
C LEU A 374 13.61 5.29 23.64
N SER A 375 13.53 4.06 23.13
CA SER A 375 12.71 2.98 23.69
C SER A 375 13.39 2.19 24.81
N ASP A 376 14.69 2.34 25.01
CA ASP A 376 15.42 1.47 25.93
C ASP A 376 15.46 2.15 27.32
N PRO A 377 14.91 1.53 28.38
CA PRO A 377 14.83 2.13 29.71
C PRO A 377 16.17 2.19 30.44
N ALA A 378 17.18 1.48 29.93
CA ALA A 378 18.55 1.43 30.43
C ALA A 378 19.51 1.07 29.29
N PRO A 379 20.81 1.44 29.37
CA PRO A 379 21.82 1.00 28.41
C PRO A 379 21.96 -0.52 28.38
N ASP A 380 22.36 -1.07 27.22
CA ASP A 380 22.70 -2.48 26.99
C ASP A 380 21.59 -3.50 27.33
N GLY A 381 20.35 -3.05 27.51
CA GLY A 381 19.18 -3.89 27.72
C GLY A 381 18.71 -4.62 26.46
N ALA A 382 17.75 -5.53 26.64
CA ALA A 382 17.02 -6.11 25.51
C ALA A 382 16.29 -5.00 24.75
N ILE A 383 16.32 -5.07 23.41
CA ILE A 383 15.65 -4.09 22.54
C ILE A 383 14.16 -4.06 22.86
N VAL A 384 13.67 -2.90 23.29
CA VAL A 384 12.24 -2.67 23.50
C VAL A 384 11.62 -2.24 22.17
N GLY A 385 10.80 -3.13 21.60
CA GLY A 385 10.17 -2.87 20.32
C GLY A 385 8.86 -2.11 20.43
N PRO A 386 8.24 -1.79 19.29
CA PRO A 386 7.04 -0.96 19.26
C PRO A 386 5.84 -1.61 19.95
N ALA A 387 5.72 -2.94 19.88
CA ALA A 387 4.64 -3.67 20.56
C ALA A 387 4.80 -3.64 22.08
N ASP A 388 6.05 -3.70 22.55
CA ASP A 388 6.39 -3.64 23.97
C ASP A 388 6.09 -2.24 24.52
N LEU A 389 6.40 -1.18 23.75
CA LEU A 389 6.00 0.20 24.08
C LEU A 389 4.47 0.39 24.08
N ASP A 390 3.77 -0.15 23.07
CA ASP A 390 2.32 -0.06 22.99
C ASP A 390 1.65 -0.69 24.23
N GLU A 391 2.18 -1.81 24.72
CA GLU A 391 1.73 -2.49 25.95
C GLU A 391 2.01 -1.65 27.19
N MET A 392 3.24 -1.17 27.37
CA MET A 392 3.63 -0.32 28.51
C MET A 392 2.77 0.95 28.61
N ILE A 393 2.47 1.59 27.47
CA ILE A 393 1.60 2.77 27.42
C ILE A 393 0.14 2.42 27.70
N GLY A 394 -0.34 1.27 27.21
CA GLY A 394 -1.67 0.76 27.53
C GLY A 394 -1.86 0.58 29.05
N ASP A 395 -0.88 -0.04 29.71
CA ASP A 395 -0.89 -0.20 31.17
C ASP A 395 -0.83 1.14 31.90
N PHE A 396 -0.05 2.11 31.39
CA PHE A 396 0.03 3.44 31.96
C PHE A 396 -1.32 4.19 31.87
N LEU A 397 -2.01 4.09 30.74
CA LEU A 397 -3.36 4.65 30.57
C LEU A 397 -4.38 4.00 31.49
N ALA A 398 -4.32 2.67 31.65
CA ALA A 398 -5.20 1.95 32.56
C ALA A 398 -5.03 2.43 34.01
N LYS A 399 -3.79 2.68 34.45
CA LYS A 399 -3.49 3.24 35.78
C LYS A 399 -3.99 4.67 35.96
N ALA A 400 -4.08 5.45 34.88
CA ALA A 400 -4.71 6.77 34.88
C ALA A 400 -6.26 6.71 34.88
N GLY A 401 -6.87 5.50 34.92
CA GLY A 401 -8.32 5.32 34.79
C GLY A 401 -8.84 5.50 33.36
N ILE A 402 -7.95 5.66 32.38
CA ILE A 402 -8.29 5.80 30.96
C ILE A 402 -8.38 4.39 30.38
N SER A 403 -9.60 3.86 30.33
CA SER A 403 -9.88 2.48 29.95
C SER A 403 -10.68 2.37 28.66
N GLU A 404 -11.15 1.16 28.36
CA GLU A 404 -11.76 0.81 27.08
C GLU A 404 -13.04 1.58 26.80
N SER A 405 -13.21 2.05 25.57
CA SER A 405 -14.49 2.60 25.11
C SER A 405 -15.36 1.48 24.53
N PRO A 406 -16.60 1.27 25.03
CA PRO A 406 -17.49 0.28 24.46
C PRO A 406 -18.04 0.75 23.11
N ILE A 407 -17.72 0.03 22.05
CA ILE A 407 -18.22 0.32 20.70
C ILE A 407 -19.38 -0.61 20.37
N PRO A 408 -20.59 -0.09 20.11
CA PRO A 408 -21.71 -0.90 19.69
C PRO A 408 -21.45 -1.52 18.32
N ARG A 409 -21.67 -2.83 18.22
CA ARG A 409 -21.53 -3.66 17.02
C ARG A 409 -22.78 -4.48 16.83
N THR A 410 -23.11 -4.78 15.57
CA THR A 410 -24.26 -5.63 15.24
C THR A 410 -23.76 -6.97 14.69
N ARG A 411 -24.21 -8.07 15.29
CA ARG A 411 -23.99 -9.43 14.79
C ARG A 411 -24.76 -9.67 13.50
N LYS A 412 -24.41 -10.72 12.77
CA LYS A 412 -25.11 -11.10 11.52
C LYS A 412 -26.60 -11.39 11.71
N ASN A 413 -27.02 -11.76 12.92
CA ASN A 413 -28.42 -12.01 13.28
C ASN A 413 -29.16 -10.75 13.77
N GLY A 414 -28.57 -9.56 13.65
CA GLY A 414 -29.17 -8.30 14.10
C GLY A 414 -28.96 -7.96 15.58
N ALA A 415 -28.38 -8.87 16.38
CA ALA A 415 -28.15 -8.60 17.80
C ALA A 415 -27.01 -7.58 18.01
N VAL A 416 -27.27 -6.56 18.83
CA VAL A 416 -26.25 -5.58 19.23
C VAL A 416 -25.38 -6.16 20.35
N TYR A 417 -24.07 -5.95 20.27
CA TYR A 417 -23.11 -6.25 21.33
C TYR A 417 -22.09 -5.12 21.44
N LEU A 418 -21.54 -4.91 22.64
CA LEU A 418 -20.47 -3.94 22.85
C LEU A 418 -19.13 -4.63 22.62
N GLN A 419 -18.33 -4.09 21.71
CA GLN A 419 -16.93 -4.45 21.54
C GLN A 419 -16.09 -3.41 22.27
N ALA A 420 -15.37 -3.84 23.30
CA ALA A 420 -14.41 -2.96 23.94
C ALA A 420 -13.24 -2.65 22.99
N GLU A 421 -12.88 -1.38 22.89
CA GLU A 421 -11.66 -0.94 22.25
C GLU A 421 -10.73 -0.34 23.29
N VAL A 422 -9.61 -1.01 23.52
CA VAL A 422 -8.58 -0.63 24.48
C VAL A 422 -8.05 0.78 24.16
N ALA A 423 -8.05 1.65 25.16
CA ALA A 423 -7.33 2.92 25.09
C ALA A 423 -5.84 2.63 24.95
N GLY A 424 -5.17 3.29 24.01
CA GLY A 424 -3.76 3.03 23.72
C GLY A 424 -3.12 4.19 22.99
N VAL A 425 -1.93 3.95 22.43
CA VAL A 425 -1.14 4.97 21.71
C VAL A 425 -1.96 5.72 20.65
N LYS A 426 -2.92 5.06 19.99
CA LYS A 426 -3.80 5.72 19.00
C LYS A 426 -4.72 6.78 19.59
N LEU A 427 -5.19 6.62 20.83
CA LEU A 427 -5.99 7.64 21.52
C LEU A 427 -5.11 8.86 21.82
N LEU A 428 -3.91 8.61 22.35
CA LEU A 428 -2.92 9.65 22.63
C LEU A 428 -2.50 10.42 21.38
N TYR A 429 -2.33 9.73 20.25
CA TYR A 429 -1.98 10.37 18.98
C TYR A 429 -3.09 11.32 18.49
N ARG A 430 -4.36 10.99 18.73
CA ARG A 430 -5.48 11.87 18.39
C ARG A 430 -5.58 13.06 19.34
N ASP A 431 -5.35 12.82 20.64
CA ASP A 431 -5.29 13.90 21.63
C ASP A 431 -4.15 14.88 21.33
N ALA A 432 -2.96 14.38 20.99
CA ALA A 432 -1.83 15.18 20.54
C ALA A 432 -2.16 16.02 19.29
N GLN A 433 -2.88 15.46 18.31
CA GLN A 433 -3.34 16.21 17.14
C GLN A 433 -4.33 17.32 17.52
N TYR A 434 -5.28 17.01 18.42
CA TYR A 434 -6.25 17.98 18.93
C TYR A 434 -5.58 19.14 19.67
N LEU A 435 -4.58 18.85 20.50
CA LEU A 435 -3.82 19.88 21.21
C LEU A 435 -2.97 20.72 20.27
N ALA A 436 -2.27 20.09 19.32
CA ALA A 436 -1.52 20.81 18.30
C ALA A 436 -2.42 21.81 17.54
N GLN A 437 -3.63 21.37 17.14
CA GLN A 437 -4.63 22.23 16.50
C GLN A 437 -5.06 23.40 17.40
N THR A 438 -5.32 23.11 18.67
CA THR A 438 -5.70 24.14 19.67
C THR A 438 -4.59 25.18 19.86
N CYS A 439 -3.33 24.80 19.64
CA CYS A 439 -2.16 25.69 19.70
C CYS A 439 -1.90 26.44 18.38
N GLY A 440 -2.75 26.26 17.36
CA GLY A 440 -2.64 26.93 16.06
C GLY A 440 -1.84 26.16 15.01
N ALA A 441 -1.66 24.84 15.18
CA ALA A 441 -1.16 24.00 14.09
C ALA A 441 -2.22 23.89 12.97
N ASP A 442 -1.84 24.32 11.77
CA ASP A 442 -2.65 24.13 10.57
C ASP A 442 -2.49 22.70 10.03
N LEU A 443 -3.31 22.33 9.05
CA LEU A 443 -3.27 21.00 8.44
C LEU A 443 -1.89 20.65 7.85
N PRO A 444 -1.20 21.56 7.13
CA PRO A 444 0.21 21.40 6.74
C PRO A 444 1.15 21.00 7.89
N MET A 445 1.06 21.70 9.01
CA MET A 445 1.89 21.45 10.18
C MET A 445 1.55 20.11 10.83
N LEU A 446 0.27 19.76 10.97
CA LEU A 446 -0.12 18.45 11.48
C LEU A 446 0.40 17.30 10.61
N HIS A 447 0.35 17.45 9.29
CA HIS A 447 0.91 16.45 8.38
C HIS A 447 2.42 16.28 8.59
N ALA A 448 3.14 17.40 8.75
CA ALA A 448 4.57 17.41 9.01
C ALA A 448 4.96 16.90 10.41
N MET A 449 4.11 17.08 11.42
CA MET A 449 4.35 16.56 12.77
C MET A 449 4.08 15.06 12.86
N PHE A 450 2.96 14.61 12.31
CA PHE A 450 2.42 13.26 12.51
C PHE A 450 2.62 12.31 11.31
N GLY A 451 3.42 12.70 10.30
CA GLY A 451 3.73 11.86 9.14
C GLY A 451 2.48 11.43 8.35
N LEU A 452 1.47 12.31 8.27
CA LEU A 452 0.22 12.03 7.55
C LEU A 452 0.44 12.19 6.04
N ALA A 453 -0.23 11.36 5.24
CA ALA A 453 -0.11 11.45 3.78
C ALA A 453 -0.77 12.76 3.30
N ARG A 454 -0.01 13.63 2.62
CA ARG A 454 -0.59 14.67 1.76
C ARG A 454 -1.16 13.98 0.51
N SER A 455 -2.19 14.57 -0.09
CA SER A 455 -2.65 14.15 -1.43
C SER A 455 -1.45 14.13 -2.40
N GLU A 456 -1.41 13.12 -3.26
CA GLU A 456 -0.25 12.53 -3.97
C GLU A 456 0.52 13.45 -4.96
N THR A 457 0.66 14.77 -4.72
CA THR A 457 1.08 15.70 -5.79
C THR A 457 2.20 16.69 -5.49
N ASP A 458 2.82 16.72 -4.30
CA ASP A 458 3.98 17.61 -4.09
C ASP A 458 5.12 16.92 -3.33
N GLU A 459 6.13 16.43 -4.06
CA GLU A 459 7.44 16.09 -3.50
C GLU A 459 8.17 17.34 -2.98
N GLU A 460 7.93 18.51 -3.57
CA GLU A 460 8.51 19.80 -3.13
C GLU A 460 8.07 20.19 -1.71
N ALA A 461 6.84 19.82 -1.31
CA ALA A 461 6.33 20.04 0.03
C ALA A 461 7.06 19.26 1.13
N TYR A 462 7.81 18.20 0.79
CA TYR A 462 8.51 17.37 1.77
C TYR A 462 9.91 17.90 2.12
N LEU A 463 10.55 18.70 1.25
CA LEU A 463 11.86 19.29 1.53
C LEU A 463 11.80 20.34 2.64
N ASP A 464 10.74 21.16 2.66
CA ASP A 464 10.49 22.14 3.73
C ASP A 464 10.33 21.46 5.11
N ILE A 465 9.82 20.22 5.15
CA ILE A 465 9.59 19.49 6.41
C ILE A 465 10.89 19.12 7.13
N LEU A 466 12.02 19.10 6.40
CA LEU A 466 13.35 18.80 6.93
C LEU A 466 14.16 20.06 7.29
N SER A 467 13.73 21.24 6.84
CA SER A 467 14.39 22.53 7.13
C SER A 467 14.37 22.87 8.63
N ASP A 468 15.47 23.47 9.11
CA ASP A 468 15.54 24.01 10.47
C ASP A 468 14.64 25.23 10.62
N GLU A 469 14.57 26.11 9.62
CA GLU A 469 13.70 27.28 9.63
C GLU A 469 12.23 26.88 9.81
N TYR A 470 11.77 25.86 9.10
CA TYR A 470 10.41 25.36 9.25
C TYR A 470 10.20 24.59 10.56
N ALA A 471 11.24 23.95 11.10
CA ALA A 471 11.20 23.38 12.44
C ALA A 471 11.03 24.46 13.52
N VAL A 472 11.77 25.57 13.42
CA VAL A 472 11.62 26.73 14.31
C VAL A 472 10.22 27.36 14.16
N ALA A 473 9.71 27.52 12.94
CA ALA A 473 8.36 28.05 12.72
C ALA A 473 7.28 27.20 13.41
N ARG A 474 7.44 25.86 13.38
CA ARG A 474 6.57 24.93 14.11
C ARG A 474 6.74 25.07 15.62
N TYR A 475 7.97 25.13 16.11
CA TYR A 475 8.27 25.33 17.54
C TYR A 475 7.59 26.59 18.09
N LEU A 476 7.67 27.72 17.38
CA LEU A 476 7.03 28.98 17.78
C LEU A 476 5.49 28.92 17.87
N ARG A 477 4.86 27.96 17.20
CA ARG A 477 3.42 27.67 17.36
C ARG A 477 3.19 26.71 18.53
N LEU A 478 3.99 25.66 18.65
CA LEU A 478 3.87 24.67 19.73
C LEU A 478 4.13 25.25 21.12
N ARG A 479 4.98 26.28 21.25
CA ARG A 479 5.22 26.96 22.53
C ARG A 479 3.99 27.68 23.09
N ARG A 480 2.94 27.83 22.29
CA ARG A 480 1.64 28.36 22.73
C ARG A 480 0.84 27.33 23.52
N CYS A 481 1.23 26.05 23.47
CA CYS A 481 0.65 25.01 24.31
C CYS A 481 1.00 25.29 25.77
N PRO A 482 0.02 25.39 26.68
CA PRO A 482 0.32 25.47 28.10
C PRO A 482 1.16 24.26 28.52
N SER A 483 2.10 24.47 29.44
CA SER A 483 2.83 23.36 30.05
C SER A 483 1.82 22.47 30.79
N PHE A 484 2.00 21.16 30.69
CA PHE A 484 1.17 20.22 31.47
C PHE A 484 1.47 20.30 32.98
N GLU A 485 2.52 21.00 33.38
CA GLU A 485 2.75 21.41 34.78
C GLU A 485 1.59 22.27 35.31
N ASP A 486 0.99 23.13 34.47
CA ASP A 486 -0.18 23.94 34.83
C ASP A 486 -1.49 23.12 34.86
N ALA A 487 -1.50 21.88 34.33
CA ALA A 487 -2.63 20.95 34.49
C ALA A 487 -2.70 20.36 35.91
N VAL A 488 -1.58 20.41 36.66
CA VAL A 488 -1.52 20.05 38.09
C VAL A 488 -1.75 21.29 38.98
N GLY A 489 -1.74 22.50 38.43
CA GLY A 489 -2.04 23.71 39.20
C GLY A 489 -2.26 24.94 38.34
N LYS A 490 -3.54 25.27 38.09
CA LYS A 490 -4.01 26.52 37.47
C LYS A 490 -3.32 26.80 36.12
N ALA A 491 -3.97 26.40 35.02
CA ALA A 491 -3.95 27.25 33.82
C ALA A 491 -4.10 28.70 34.29
N ASN A 492 -3.19 29.60 33.88
CA ASN A 492 -3.26 31.02 34.21
C ASN A 492 -4.59 31.60 33.70
N ARG A 493 -5.65 31.35 34.47
CA ARG A 493 -7.03 31.66 34.15
C ARG A 493 -7.21 33.10 34.58
N TYR A 494 -7.01 34.00 33.63
CA TYR A 494 -7.35 35.39 33.82
C TYR A 494 -8.84 35.57 33.60
N ILE A 495 -9.58 35.84 34.69
CA ILE A 495 -10.99 36.19 34.62
C ILE A 495 -11.06 37.70 34.44
N PHE A 496 -11.38 38.15 33.22
CA PHE A 496 -11.67 39.54 32.94
C PHE A 496 -13.15 39.80 33.20
N ALA A 497 -13.47 40.60 34.22
CA ALA A 497 -14.82 41.12 34.38
C ALA A 497 -15.02 42.28 33.38
N VAL A 498 -15.83 42.05 32.35
CA VAL A 498 -16.16 43.06 31.34
C VAL A 498 -17.55 43.61 31.63
N LYS A 499 -17.63 44.89 32.00
CA LYS A 499 -18.88 45.62 32.19
C LYS A 499 -19.10 46.56 31.01
N ASN A 500 -20.23 46.43 30.33
CA ASN A 500 -20.61 47.30 29.23
C ASN A 500 -21.79 48.20 29.64
N ASP A 501 -21.49 49.41 30.10
CA ASP A 501 -22.49 50.39 30.55
C ASP A 501 -23.07 51.24 29.40
N THR A 502 -22.67 50.96 28.15
CA THR A 502 -22.98 51.83 26.99
C THR A 502 -24.17 51.37 26.14
N GLY A 503 -24.73 50.17 26.39
CA GLY A 503 -25.88 49.63 25.65
C GLY A 503 -25.62 49.24 24.19
N GLY A 504 -24.43 49.52 23.64
CA GLY A 504 -24.02 49.15 22.28
C GLY A 504 -22.94 48.05 22.27
N PRO A 505 -22.70 47.37 21.13
CA PRO A 505 -21.66 46.35 21.01
C PRO A 505 -20.25 46.95 21.22
N GLN A 506 -19.44 46.31 22.05
CA GLN A 506 -18.06 46.70 22.34
C GLN A 506 -17.09 45.60 21.90
N THR A 507 -15.91 45.98 21.40
CA THR A 507 -14.86 45.04 21.00
C THR A 507 -13.75 45.00 22.04
N VAL A 508 -13.47 43.82 22.58
CA VAL A 508 -12.31 43.59 23.48
C VAL A 508 -11.24 42.86 22.69
N LYS A 509 -10.02 43.39 22.70
CA LYS A 509 -8.85 42.75 22.06
C LYS A 509 -7.90 42.24 23.14
N ILE A 510 -7.64 40.94 23.11
CA ILE A 510 -6.66 40.30 23.99
C ILE A 510 -5.43 39.97 23.13
N ILE A 511 -4.26 40.39 23.59
CA ILE A 511 -2.96 40.09 22.95
C ILE A 511 -2.17 39.25 23.96
N SER A 512 -1.68 38.10 23.51
CA SER A 512 -0.91 37.17 24.34
C SER A 512 0.15 36.49 23.49
N ASP A 513 1.28 36.18 24.10
CA ASP A 513 2.33 35.33 23.51
C ASP A 513 1.91 33.85 23.46
N TYR A 514 0.79 33.49 24.13
CA TYR A 514 0.24 32.16 24.25
C TYR A 514 -1.15 32.03 23.59
N ALA A 515 -1.59 30.80 23.31
CA ALA A 515 -2.91 30.55 22.77
C ALA A 515 -3.99 30.94 23.79
N VAL A 516 -4.94 31.79 23.38
CA VAL A 516 -6.04 32.24 24.22
C VAL A 516 -7.30 31.47 23.85
N LYS A 517 -7.78 30.61 24.76
CA LYS A 517 -9.14 30.08 24.71
C LYS A 517 -10.02 30.97 25.58
N ALA A 518 -10.93 31.71 24.95
CA ALA A 518 -11.88 32.60 25.64
C ALA A 518 -13.29 32.00 25.61
N GLU A 519 -13.97 32.04 26.75
CA GLU A 519 -15.39 31.69 26.88
C GLU A 519 -16.13 32.83 27.58
N TRP A 520 -17.35 33.13 27.14
CA TRP A 520 -18.24 34.02 27.88
C TRP A 520 -18.97 33.22 28.95
N ARG A 521 -18.95 33.70 30.19
CA ARG A 521 -19.88 33.26 31.24
C ARG A 521 -20.63 34.46 31.78
N GLU A 522 -21.94 34.31 31.92
CA GLU A 522 -22.72 35.20 32.77
C GLU A 522 -22.26 35.01 34.21
N ILE A 523 -21.81 36.10 34.84
CA ILE A 523 -21.57 36.14 36.28
C ILE A 523 -22.95 36.30 36.91
N LYS A 524 -23.43 35.24 37.58
CA LYS A 524 -24.67 35.28 38.38
C LYS A 524 -24.45 35.97 39.70
#